data_AF-A0A1A8WSH6-F1
#
_entry.id   AF-A0A1A8WSH6-F1
#
_cell.length_a   1.000
_cell.length_b   1.000
_cell.length_c   1.000
_cell.angle_alpha   90.00
_cell.angle_beta   90.00
_cell.angle_gamma   90.00
#
_symmetry.space_group_name_H-M   'P 1'
#
loop_
_entity.id
_entity.type
_entity.pdbx_description
1 polymer ?
#
loop_
_entity_poly.entity_id
_entity_poly.type
_entity_poly.pdbx_seq_one_letter_code
_entity_poly.pdbx_strand_id
1 'polypeptide(L)'
;MPLEIQTIYNAAYSNCIFKNKLDSYKNNGELENNNGCSDFKNSYLITEGNEQKICKAVILFFKDLNEHKEDTYKDPTNENTAYKDNGCKYLFYWLYTYELNHSSKTIENTLKVYNDLYTRYNQNHEGLNKLKKYIDEMDVHTSTKLVNLTNLYNELDKFFTENETKKETEECTDYSFNTYLRYVDECQKGYDNDFCNELKNFRKKYNFFVQNVIKCKGKKDLLPPVESIDAVDMTIIPFSLISVTSLILPILYKFTAFGPWIRRLIGKKENILEYINEETHHTLNTYEIGNDNSNMPNYNISYNSS
;
A
#
# COMPACT_ATOMS: atom_id res chain seq x y z
N MET A 1 -8.54 -9.27 8.02
CA MET A 1 -8.55 -8.38 6.84
C MET A 1 -7.65 -9.00 5.77
N PRO A 2 -8.06 -9.10 4.50
CA PRO A 2 -7.16 -9.56 3.44
C PRO A 2 -6.11 -8.49 3.11
N LEU A 3 -4.93 -8.94 2.67
CA LEU A 3 -3.88 -8.07 2.13
C LEU A 3 -4.37 -7.46 0.80
N GLU A 4 -4.16 -6.15 0.59
CA GLU A 4 -4.65 -5.45 -0.59
C GLU A 4 -3.56 -5.24 -1.65
N ILE A 5 -2.37 -4.81 -1.23
CA ILE A 5 -1.23 -4.62 -2.13
C ILE A 5 -0.22 -5.73 -1.85
N GLN A 6 0.12 -6.53 -2.87
CA GLN A 6 1.21 -7.50 -2.75
C GLN A 6 2.55 -6.78 -2.81
N THR A 7 3.43 -7.10 -1.85
CA THR A 7 4.80 -6.59 -1.77
C THR A 7 5.77 -7.74 -1.51
N ILE A 8 7.06 -7.51 -1.71
CA ILE A 8 8.08 -8.49 -1.27
C ILE A 8 8.14 -8.64 0.27
N TYR A 9 7.42 -7.81 1.02
CA TYR A 9 7.38 -7.79 2.49
C TYR A 9 6.09 -8.38 3.08
N ASN A 10 5.26 -9.08 2.29
CA ASN A 10 4.02 -9.73 2.74
C ASN A 10 4.21 -10.66 3.96
N ALA A 11 5.41 -11.18 4.17
CA ALA A 11 5.82 -11.94 5.34
C ALA A 11 5.61 -11.17 6.67
N ALA A 12 5.80 -9.84 6.66
CA ALA A 12 5.61 -8.97 7.82
C ALA A 12 4.14 -8.92 8.24
N TYR A 13 3.22 -8.77 7.27
CA TYR A 13 1.77 -8.78 7.50
C TYR A 13 1.26 -10.14 8.00
N SER A 14 1.81 -11.24 7.46
CA SER A 14 1.38 -12.62 7.71
C SER A 14 2.19 -13.34 8.79
N ASN A 15 2.98 -12.60 9.57
CA ASN A 15 4.01 -13.15 10.47
C ASN A 15 3.45 -14.14 11.51
N CYS A 16 2.21 -13.93 11.95
CA CYS A 16 1.58 -14.73 13.00
C CYS A 16 1.31 -16.18 12.57
N ILE A 17 1.11 -16.41 11.26
CA ILE A 17 0.87 -17.74 10.68
C ILE A 17 2.08 -18.63 10.89
N PHE A 18 3.28 -18.09 10.69
CA PHE A 18 4.53 -18.83 10.75
C PHE A 18 5.10 -18.89 12.17
N LYS A 19 4.85 -17.86 12.99
CA LYS A 19 5.30 -17.81 14.39
C LYS A 19 4.91 -19.05 15.18
N ASN A 20 3.62 -19.39 15.18
CA ASN A 20 3.11 -20.52 15.95
C ASN A 20 3.72 -21.86 15.51
N LYS A 21 4.00 -22.02 14.20
CA LYS A 21 4.64 -23.24 13.67
C LYS A 21 6.09 -23.37 14.12
N LEU A 22 6.88 -22.30 13.99
CA LEU A 22 8.29 -22.30 14.41
C LEU A 22 8.44 -22.49 15.92
N ASP A 23 7.61 -21.82 16.71
CA ASP A 23 7.62 -21.97 18.17
C ASP A 23 7.24 -23.40 18.58
N SER A 24 6.29 -24.03 17.87
CA SER A 24 5.96 -25.45 18.07
C SER A 24 7.15 -26.37 17.74
N TYR A 25 7.82 -26.16 16.60
CA TYR A 25 8.97 -26.97 16.21
C TYR A 25 10.17 -26.81 17.14
N LYS A 26 10.40 -25.62 17.70
CA LYS A 26 11.47 -25.42 18.67
C LYS A 26 11.19 -26.14 20.00
N ASN A 27 9.93 -26.21 20.42
CA ASN A 27 9.55 -26.70 21.75
C ASN A 27 9.20 -28.19 21.81
N ASN A 28 8.76 -28.80 20.70
CA ASN A 28 8.49 -30.24 20.66
C ASN A 28 9.80 -31.04 20.75
N GLY A 29 9.96 -31.79 21.85
CA GLY A 29 11.18 -32.56 22.15
C GLY A 29 11.38 -33.83 21.30
N GLU A 30 10.35 -34.28 20.58
CA GLU A 30 10.35 -35.50 19.75
C GLU A 30 10.55 -35.19 18.27
N LEU A 31 11.62 -34.48 17.92
CA LEU A 31 11.93 -34.24 16.51
C LEU A 31 12.62 -35.46 15.92
N GLU A 32 11.85 -36.38 15.35
CA GLU A 32 12.27 -37.62 14.69
C GLU A 32 13.11 -37.44 13.41
N ASN A 33 13.59 -36.24 13.09
CA ASN A 33 14.40 -36.01 11.89
C ASN A 33 15.76 -35.38 12.26
N ASN A 34 16.67 -36.22 12.75
CA ASN A 34 18.02 -35.85 13.17
C ASN A 34 19.03 -35.70 12.01
N ASN A 35 18.61 -35.95 10.76
CA ASN A 35 19.55 -35.98 9.63
C ASN A 35 20.17 -34.60 9.40
N GLY A 36 21.39 -34.42 9.92
CA GLY A 36 22.25 -33.26 9.67
C GLY A 36 22.37 -32.24 10.79
N CYS A 37 21.71 -32.35 11.96
CA CYS A 37 21.80 -31.31 13.01
C CYS A 37 22.65 -31.70 14.24
N SER A 38 23.13 -32.93 14.35
CA SER A 38 23.89 -33.41 15.52
C SER A 38 25.26 -32.73 15.66
N ASP A 39 25.91 -32.44 14.54
CA ASP A 39 27.20 -31.77 14.43
C ASP A 39 27.08 -30.25 14.24
N PHE A 40 25.85 -29.72 14.16
CA PHE A 40 25.63 -28.30 13.92
C PHE A 40 26.09 -27.46 15.11
N LYS A 41 26.96 -26.50 14.81
CA LYS A 41 27.47 -25.48 15.74
C LYS A 41 27.58 -24.17 14.99
N ASN A 42 27.18 -23.06 15.62
CA ASN A 42 27.27 -21.75 15.01
C ASN A 42 27.47 -20.66 16.08
N SER A 43 28.65 -20.05 16.08
CA SER A 43 29.05 -19.06 17.09
C SER A 43 28.17 -17.80 17.18
N TYR A 44 27.29 -17.56 16.20
CA TYR A 44 26.38 -16.42 16.21
C TYR A 44 25.06 -16.72 16.95
N LEU A 45 24.73 -17.99 17.18
CA LEU A 45 23.52 -18.40 17.89
C LEU A 45 23.70 -18.34 19.42
N ILE A 46 22.58 -18.37 20.14
CA ILE A 46 22.56 -18.47 21.61
C ILE A 46 23.16 -19.82 22.08
N THR A 47 24.08 -19.79 23.05
CA THR A 47 25.02 -20.88 23.40
C THR A 47 24.46 -22.14 24.10
N GLU A 48 25.22 -23.24 23.93
CA GLU A 48 25.20 -24.63 24.45
C GLU A 48 23.84 -25.33 24.68
N GLY A 49 23.44 -26.14 23.69
CA GLY A 49 22.29 -27.05 23.71
C GLY A 49 21.06 -26.54 22.95
N ASN A 50 21.05 -25.25 22.60
CA ASN A 50 19.98 -24.64 21.81
C ASN A 50 20.27 -24.71 20.29
N GLU A 51 21.53 -24.68 19.86
CA GLU A 51 21.90 -24.68 18.43
C GLU A 51 21.32 -25.86 17.67
N GLN A 52 21.42 -27.08 18.22
CA GLN A 52 20.87 -28.27 17.59
C GLN A 52 19.34 -28.22 17.54
N LYS A 53 18.68 -27.67 18.57
CA LYS A 53 17.22 -27.49 18.59
C LYS A 53 16.78 -26.48 17.54
N ILE A 54 17.49 -25.35 17.43
CA ILE A 54 17.29 -24.34 16.39
C ILE A 54 17.44 -24.99 15.02
N CYS A 55 18.54 -25.73 14.78
CA CYS A 55 18.76 -26.42 13.52
C CYS A 55 17.60 -27.36 13.17
N LYS A 56 17.15 -28.20 14.11
CA LYS A 56 16.03 -29.11 13.87
C LYS A 56 14.73 -28.37 13.57
N ALA A 57 14.42 -27.32 14.32
CA ALA A 57 13.25 -26.50 14.08
C ALA A 57 13.27 -25.86 12.68
N VAL A 58 14.42 -25.33 12.26
CA VAL A 58 14.62 -24.77 10.93
C VAL A 58 14.49 -25.82 9.82
N ILE A 59 15.09 -27.01 9.99
CA ILE A 59 14.97 -28.10 9.00
C ILE A 59 13.51 -28.54 8.84
N LEU A 60 12.77 -28.71 9.94
CA LEU A 60 11.36 -29.08 9.89
C LEU A 60 10.53 -27.99 9.23
N PHE A 61 10.81 -26.72 9.55
CA PHE A 61 10.12 -25.62 8.91
C PHE A 61 10.41 -25.57 7.40
N PHE A 62 11.64 -25.77 6.95
CA PHE A 62 11.95 -25.88 5.53
C PHE A 62 11.26 -27.07 4.85
N LYS A 63 11.20 -28.22 5.53
CA LYS A 63 10.45 -29.39 5.06
C LYS A 63 8.97 -29.05 4.85
N ASP A 64 8.35 -28.44 5.86
CA ASP A 64 6.98 -27.95 5.80
C ASP A 64 6.72 -27.01 4.62
N LEU A 65 7.59 -26.01 4.41
CA LEU A 65 7.46 -25.09 3.29
C LEU A 65 7.54 -25.82 1.94
N ASN A 66 8.39 -26.85 1.85
CA ASN A 66 8.55 -27.63 0.62
C ASN A 66 7.43 -28.63 0.36
N GLU A 67 6.89 -29.25 1.41
CA GLU A 67 5.81 -30.24 1.33
C GLU A 67 4.43 -29.59 1.26
N HIS A 68 4.31 -28.31 1.59
CA HIS A 68 3.06 -27.58 1.47
C HIS A 68 2.54 -27.65 0.03
N LYS A 69 1.36 -28.26 -0.12
CA LYS A 69 0.55 -28.26 -1.33
C LYS A 69 -0.74 -27.56 -0.96
N GLU A 70 -0.92 -26.33 -1.40
CA GLU A 70 -2.21 -25.67 -1.21
C GLU A 70 -3.17 -26.19 -2.29
N ASP A 71 -4.17 -26.95 -1.85
CA ASP A 71 -5.29 -27.40 -2.67
C ASP A 71 -6.31 -26.25 -2.76
N THR A 72 -6.05 -25.21 -3.56
CA THR A 72 -7.13 -24.35 -4.09
C THR A 72 -6.59 -23.41 -5.16
N TYR A 73 -7.20 -23.50 -6.35
CA TYR A 73 -6.92 -22.71 -7.55
C TYR A 73 -5.62 -23.05 -8.30
N LYS A 74 -5.76 -24.00 -9.23
CA LYS A 74 -4.79 -24.26 -10.31
C LYS A 74 -4.79 -23.07 -11.29
N ASP A 75 -4.12 -21.99 -10.92
CA ASP A 75 -3.47 -21.17 -11.94
C ASP A 75 -2.13 -21.85 -12.29
N PRO A 76 -1.97 -22.41 -13.49
CA PRO A 76 -0.73 -23.09 -13.90
C PRO A 76 0.47 -22.13 -14.01
N THR A 77 0.29 -20.82 -13.83
CA THR A 77 1.34 -19.81 -13.86
C THR A 77 1.69 -19.23 -12.49
N ASN A 78 0.87 -19.50 -11.46
CA ASN A 78 1.03 -18.97 -10.11
C ASN A 78 1.26 -20.12 -9.12
N GLU A 79 2.38 -20.83 -9.32
CA GLU A 79 2.86 -21.85 -8.40
C GLU A 79 2.90 -21.28 -6.98
N ASN A 80 2.42 -22.04 -5.98
CA ASN A 80 2.51 -21.88 -4.51
C ASN A 80 3.74 -21.08 -4.01
N THR A 81 3.77 -19.77 -4.27
CA THR A 81 4.95 -18.91 -4.17
C THR A 81 4.88 -18.04 -2.94
N ALA A 82 3.73 -17.39 -2.71
CA ALA A 82 3.54 -16.49 -1.58
C ALA A 82 3.74 -17.18 -0.22
N TYR A 83 3.21 -18.39 -0.02
CA TYR A 83 3.39 -19.10 1.26
C TYR A 83 4.86 -19.45 1.51
N LYS A 84 5.57 -19.94 0.49
CA LYS A 84 6.98 -20.31 0.59
C LYS A 84 7.86 -19.08 0.78
N ASP A 85 7.62 -18.03 0.00
CA ASP A 85 8.32 -16.76 0.11
C ASP A 85 8.16 -16.15 1.50
N ASN A 86 6.90 -16.01 1.94
CA ASN A 86 6.59 -15.45 3.25
C ASN A 86 7.19 -16.29 4.38
N GLY A 87 7.14 -17.61 4.26
CA GLY A 87 7.75 -18.52 5.21
C GLY A 87 9.27 -18.35 5.27
N CYS A 88 9.95 -18.33 4.12
CA CYS A 88 11.39 -18.12 4.03
C CYS A 88 11.81 -16.80 4.70
N LYS A 89 11.13 -15.71 4.37
CA LYS A 89 11.36 -14.37 4.93
C LYS A 89 11.07 -14.32 6.43
N TYR A 90 9.97 -14.93 6.89
CA TYR A 90 9.66 -14.99 8.31
C TYR A 90 10.69 -15.81 9.10
N LEU A 91 11.19 -16.91 8.56
CA LEU A 91 12.23 -17.70 9.21
C LEU A 91 13.50 -16.87 9.44
N PHE A 92 13.91 -16.06 8.46
CA PHE A 92 15.01 -15.11 8.66
C PHE A 92 14.72 -14.14 9.81
N TYR A 93 13.53 -13.53 9.82
CA TYR A 93 13.12 -12.64 10.90
C TYR A 93 13.16 -13.33 12.27
N TRP A 94 12.69 -14.58 12.34
CA TRP A 94 12.68 -15.37 13.57
C TRP A 94 14.10 -15.64 14.08
N LEU A 95 15.03 -16.03 13.20
CA LEU A 95 16.44 -16.20 13.55
C LEU A 95 17.05 -14.90 14.08
N TYR A 96 16.89 -13.80 13.34
CA TYR A 96 17.38 -12.49 13.74
C TYR A 96 16.82 -12.07 15.11
N THR A 97 15.52 -12.23 15.30
CA THR A 97 14.83 -11.67 16.45
C THR A 97 15.09 -12.47 17.71
N TYR A 98 15.02 -13.81 17.62
CA TYR A 98 14.93 -14.67 18.80
C TYR A 98 16.12 -15.61 19.01
N GLU A 99 16.89 -15.92 17.98
CA GLU A 99 17.90 -17.01 18.05
C GLU A 99 19.35 -16.55 17.97
N LEU A 100 19.62 -15.37 17.40
CA LEU A 100 20.96 -14.79 17.41
C LEU A 100 21.33 -14.28 18.81
N ASN A 101 22.58 -14.54 19.19
CA ASN A 101 23.16 -13.96 20.39
C ASN A 101 23.23 -12.43 20.27
N HIS A 102 22.89 -11.72 21.34
CA HIS A 102 22.81 -10.26 21.36
C HIS A 102 24.11 -9.59 20.87
N SER A 103 25.28 -10.09 21.27
CA SER A 103 26.58 -9.53 20.84
C SER A 103 26.88 -9.76 19.35
N SER A 104 26.20 -10.70 18.71
CA SER A 104 26.41 -11.11 17.33
C SER A 104 25.25 -10.72 16.40
N LYS A 105 24.22 -10.06 16.94
CA LYS A 105 22.95 -9.78 16.26
C LYS A 105 23.09 -8.66 15.23
N THR A 106 23.40 -9.07 14.01
CA THR A 106 23.47 -8.23 12.81
C THR A 106 22.77 -8.92 11.66
N ILE A 107 22.30 -8.15 10.67
CA ILE A 107 21.64 -8.70 9.48
C ILE A 107 22.60 -9.61 8.72
N GLU A 108 23.86 -9.23 8.58
CA GLU A 108 24.91 -9.99 7.91
C GLU A 108 25.17 -11.33 8.60
N ASN A 109 25.24 -11.35 9.93
CA ASN A 109 25.43 -12.61 10.66
C ASN A 109 24.19 -13.49 10.57
N THR A 110 22.98 -12.93 10.61
CA THR A 110 21.77 -13.72 10.38
C THR A 110 21.77 -14.34 8.99
N LEU A 111 22.13 -13.59 7.94
CA LEU A 111 22.20 -14.12 6.58
C LEU A 111 23.21 -15.28 6.48
N LYS A 112 24.36 -15.20 7.17
CA LYS A 112 25.33 -16.30 7.23
C LYS A 112 24.72 -17.55 7.88
N VAL A 113 24.10 -17.40 9.05
CA VAL A 113 23.44 -18.51 9.77
C VAL A 113 22.33 -19.13 8.92
N TYR A 114 21.48 -18.29 8.34
CA TYR A 114 20.35 -18.69 7.51
C TYR A 114 20.80 -19.51 6.29
N ASN A 115 21.84 -19.05 5.59
CA ASN A 115 22.40 -19.74 4.43
C ASN A 115 23.08 -21.06 4.81
N ASP A 116 23.78 -21.13 5.94
CA ASP A 116 24.38 -22.37 6.45
C ASP A 116 23.29 -23.42 6.78
N LEU A 117 22.24 -23.01 7.49
CA LEU A 117 21.09 -23.87 7.78
C LEU A 117 20.37 -24.34 6.51
N TYR A 118 20.19 -23.46 5.52
CA TYR A 118 19.56 -23.83 4.26
C TYR A 118 20.42 -24.80 3.43
N THR A 119 21.74 -24.56 3.38
CA THR A 119 22.70 -25.45 2.71
C THR A 119 22.63 -26.86 3.30
N ARG A 120 22.62 -26.95 4.63
CA ARG A 120 22.48 -28.20 5.37
C ARG A 120 21.14 -28.88 5.13
N TYR A 121 20.04 -28.12 5.09
CA TYR A 121 18.73 -28.66 4.73
C TYR A 121 18.76 -29.33 3.34
N ASN A 122 19.27 -28.63 2.33
CA ASN A 122 19.33 -29.13 0.95
C ASN A 122 20.21 -30.37 0.78
N GLN A 123 21.36 -30.43 1.47
CA GLN A 123 22.25 -31.58 1.45
C GLN A 123 21.57 -32.85 1.97
N ASN A 124 20.66 -32.72 2.94
CA ASN A 124 20.00 -33.84 3.60
C ASN A 124 18.62 -34.21 3.00
N HIS A 125 18.10 -33.43 2.03
CA HIS A 125 16.76 -33.60 1.45
C HIS A 125 16.78 -33.55 -0.09
N GLU A 126 17.68 -34.32 -0.71
CA GLU A 126 17.73 -34.57 -2.15
C GLU A 126 17.91 -33.33 -3.05
N GLY A 127 18.48 -32.24 -2.52
CA GLY A 127 18.84 -31.08 -3.34
C GLY A 127 17.67 -30.37 -4.02
N LEU A 128 16.46 -30.46 -3.43
CA LEU A 128 15.24 -29.98 -4.06
C LEU A 128 15.29 -28.49 -4.47
N ASN A 129 16.14 -27.65 -3.85
CA ASN A 129 16.39 -26.23 -4.20
C ASN A 129 15.14 -25.36 -4.46
N LYS A 130 13.94 -25.83 -4.10
CA LYS A 130 12.65 -25.21 -4.38
C LYS A 130 12.49 -23.85 -3.68
N LEU A 131 13.20 -23.65 -2.57
CA LEU A 131 13.18 -22.42 -1.78
C LEU A 131 14.28 -21.44 -2.20
N LYS A 132 15.21 -21.84 -3.07
CA LYS A 132 16.42 -21.07 -3.38
C LYS A 132 16.09 -19.67 -3.89
N LYS A 133 15.09 -19.53 -4.75
CA LYS A 133 14.69 -18.23 -5.30
C LYS A 133 14.30 -17.22 -4.21
N TYR A 134 13.54 -17.64 -3.19
CA TYR A 134 13.12 -16.77 -2.10
C TYR A 134 14.26 -16.41 -1.15
N ILE A 135 15.20 -17.35 -0.98
CA ILE A 135 16.37 -17.15 -0.13
C ILE A 135 17.35 -16.19 -0.79
N ASP A 136 17.56 -16.32 -2.10
CA ASP A 136 18.45 -15.45 -2.88
C ASP A 136 17.91 -14.01 -3.02
N GLU A 137 16.60 -13.79 -2.87
CA GLU A 137 15.98 -12.45 -2.81
C GLU A 137 16.36 -11.68 -1.53
N MET A 138 16.84 -12.37 -0.50
CA MET A 138 17.18 -11.76 0.79
C MET A 138 18.63 -11.26 0.80
N ASP A 139 18.78 -9.93 0.75
CA ASP A 139 20.05 -9.25 1.02
C ASP A 139 19.98 -8.42 2.31
N VAL A 140 21.04 -7.67 2.61
CA VAL A 140 21.10 -6.83 3.82
C VAL A 140 20.00 -5.75 3.82
N HIS A 141 19.72 -5.15 2.67
CA HIS A 141 18.73 -4.09 2.55
C HIS A 141 17.31 -4.63 2.75
N THR A 142 16.92 -5.62 1.96
CA THR A 142 15.62 -6.29 2.04
C THR A 142 15.37 -6.87 3.43
N SER A 143 16.37 -7.53 4.01
CA SER A 143 16.27 -8.10 5.35
C SER A 143 16.08 -7.05 6.44
N THR A 144 16.77 -5.91 6.34
CA THR A 144 16.61 -4.79 7.27
C THR A 144 15.18 -4.24 7.23
N LYS A 145 14.65 -4.00 6.04
CA LYS A 145 13.29 -3.50 5.82
C LYS A 145 12.23 -4.48 6.32
N LEU A 146 12.40 -5.76 6.01
CA LEU A 146 11.54 -6.84 6.50
C LEU A 146 11.49 -6.88 8.03
N VAL A 147 12.65 -6.80 8.70
CA VAL A 147 12.72 -6.79 10.17
C VAL A 147 12.00 -5.57 10.74
N ASN A 148 12.24 -4.39 10.17
CA ASN A 148 11.62 -3.14 10.60
C ASN A 148 10.10 -3.17 10.48
N LEU A 149 9.57 -3.64 9.35
CA LEU A 149 8.15 -3.80 9.11
C LEU A 149 7.54 -4.86 10.03
N THR A 150 8.21 -6.00 10.19
CA THR A 150 7.70 -7.09 11.06
C THR A 150 7.60 -6.64 12.51
N ASN A 151 8.59 -5.89 13.01
CA ASN A 151 8.54 -5.28 14.34
C ASN A 151 7.38 -4.30 14.48
N LEU A 152 7.16 -3.46 13.47
CA LEU A 152 6.03 -2.52 13.45
C LEU A 152 4.67 -3.24 13.52
N TYR A 153 4.50 -4.34 12.77
CA TYR A 153 3.31 -5.20 12.87
C TYR A 153 3.16 -5.87 14.24
N ASN A 154 4.26 -6.31 14.86
CA ASN A 154 4.20 -6.91 16.20
C ASN A 154 3.80 -5.88 17.28
N GLU A 155 4.29 -4.65 17.18
CA GLU A 155 3.85 -3.54 18.05
C GLU A 155 2.35 -3.26 17.88
N LEU A 156 1.87 -3.30 16.64
CA LEU A 156 0.46 -3.13 16.32
C LEU A 156 -0.40 -4.25 16.91
N ASP A 157 0.00 -5.51 16.72
CA ASP A 157 -0.74 -6.67 17.22
C ASP A 157 -0.77 -6.68 18.77
N LYS A 158 0.30 -6.21 19.43
CA LYS A 158 0.32 -5.99 20.88
C LYS A 158 -0.69 -4.92 21.29
N PHE A 159 -0.68 -3.76 20.63
CA PHE A 159 -1.63 -2.68 20.88
C PHE A 159 -3.09 -3.14 20.70
N PHE A 160 -3.37 -3.96 19.69
CA PHE A 160 -4.71 -4.52 19.50
C PHE A 160 -5.10 -5.46 20.62
N THR A 161 -4.22 -6.40 20.99
CA THR A 161 -4.49 -7.38 22.04
C THR A 161 -4.79 -6.69 23.38
N GLU A 162 -4.05 -5.63 23.71
CA GLU A 162 -4.23 -4.86 24.95
C GLU A 162 -5.55 -4.07 24.97
N ASN A 163 -6.09 -3.67 23.82
CA ASN A 163 -7.27 -2.82 23.74
C ASN A 163 -8.55 -3.53 23.28
N GLU A 164 -8.46 -4.70 22.66
CA GLU A 164 -9.60 -5.49 22.20
C GLU A 164 -10.49 -5.95 23.37
N THR A 165 -9.87 -6.28 24.50
CA THR A 165 -10.57 -6.75 25.70
C THR A 165 -11.18 -5.61 26.52
N LYS A 166 -10.83 -4.36 26.23
CA LYS A 166 -11.26 -3.19 26.99
C LYS A 166 -12.69 -2.78 26.68
N LYS A 167 -13.40 -2.34 27.71
CA LYS A 167 -14.78 -1.84 27.59
C LYS A 167 -14.80 -0.37 27.14
N GLU A 168 -15.94 0.09 26.64
CA GLU A 168 -16.15 1.48 26.22
C GLU A 168 -15.88 2.51 27.33
N THR A 169 -16.01 2.11 28.60
CA THR A 169 -15.76 2.96 29.77
C THR A 169 -14.29 3.07 30.15
N GLU A 170 -13.43 2.20 29.61
CA GLU A 170 -12.00 2.12 29.94
C GLU A 170 -11.18 2.93 28.94
N GLU A 171 -10.01 3.44 29.37
CA GLU A 171 -9.12 4.19 28.47
C GLU A 171 -8.29 3.26 27.58
N CYS A 172 -8.25 3.57 26.29
CA CYS A 172 -7.34 2.92 25.36
C CYS A 172 -5.89 3.22 25.73
N THR A 173 -5.04 2.21 25.63
CA THR A 173 -3.58 2.42 25.62
C THR A 173 -3.25 3.23 24.38
N ASP A 174 -2.34 4.19 24.48
CA ASP A 174 -1.94 4.99 23.31
C ASP A 174 -1.02 4.19 22.37
N TYR A 175 -1.14 4.43 21.06
CA TYR A 175 -0.25 3.85 20.06
C TYR A 175 0.75 4.90 19.57
N SER A 176 2.05 4.63 19.71
CA SER A 176 3.07 5.57 19.24
C SER A 176 3.18 5.55 17.72
N PHE A 177 2.97 6.70 17.08
CA PHE A 177 3.11 6.82 15.63
C PHE A 177 4.57 7.02 15.19
N ASN A 178 5.50 7.23 16.12
CA ASN A 178 6.87 7.67 15.82
C ASN A 178 7.59 6.74 14.83
N THR A 179 7.51 5.42 15.05
CA THR A 179 8.16 4.44 14.18
C THR A 179 7.56 4.48 12.77
N TYR A 180 6.22 4.51 12.68
CA TYR A 180 5.50 4.60 11.41
C TYR A 180 5.86 5.89 10.66
N LEU A 181 5.80 7.05 11.33
CA LEU A 181 6.09 8.36 10.72
C LEU A 181 7.52 8.45 10.19
N ARG A 182 8.49 7.89 10.93
CA ARG A 182 9.87 7.80 10.46
C ARG A 182 10.00 6.96 9.19
N TYR A 183 9.29 5.84 9.11
CA TYR A 183 9.30 5.00 7.91
C TYR A 183 8.54 5.64 6.75
N VAL A 184 7.51 6.45 7.01
CA VAL A 184 6.86 7.27 5.98
C VAL A 184 7.82 8.31 5.42
N ASP A 185 8.55 9.04 6.27
CA ASP A 185 9.57 10.00 5.83
C ASP A 185 10.67 9.33 5.00
N GLU A 186 11.12 8.14 5.42
CA GLU A 186 12.08 7.34 4.65
C GLU A 186 11.51 6.90 3.30
N CYS A 187 10.27 6.43 3.27
CA CYS A 187 9.58 6.04 2.04
C CYS A 187 9.45 7.22 1.07
N GLN A 188 9.05 8.40 1.55
CA GLN A 188 8.87 9.60 0.71
C GLN A 188 10.18 10.12 0.10
N LYS A 189 11.31 9.86 0.76
CA LYS A 189 12.65 10.22 0.26
C LYS A 189 13.29 9.13 -0.60
N GLY A 190 12.79 7.90 -0.49
CA GLY A 190 13.35 6.71 -1.12
C GLY A 190 12.60 6.30 -2.39
N TYR A 191 13.12 5.25 -3.04
CA TYR A 191 12.50 4.62 -4.22
C TYR A 191 12.03 3.19 -3.96
N ASP A 192 11.99 2.77 -2.69
CA ASP A 192 11.54 1.43 -2.29
C ASP A 192 10.02 1.36 -2.26
N ASN A 193 9.45 1.17 -3.46
CA ASN A 193 8.00 1.11 -3.67
C ASN A 193 7.35 -0.02 -2.87
N ASP A 194 8.02 -1.16 -2.71
CA ASP A 194 7.48 -2.28 -1.94
C ASP A 194 7.40 -1.96 -0.45
N PHE A 195 8.43 -1.31 0.11
CA PHE A 195 8.40 -0.85 1.50
C PHE A 195 7.31 0.20 1.71
N CYS A 196 7.21 1.17 0.80
CA CYS A 196 6.14 2.17 0.81
C CYS A 196 4.75 1.54 0.75
N ASN A 197 4.54 0.59 -0.15
CA ASN A 197 3.28 -0.12 -0.31
C ASN A 197 2.93 -0.94 0.95
N GLU A 198 3.92 -1.54 1.60
CA GLU A 198 3.68 -2.27 2.85
C GLU A 198 3.29 -1.33 3.99
N LEU A 199 3.84 -0.12 4.05
CA LEU A 199 3.36 0.91 4.98
C LEU A 199 1.91 1.33 4.70
N LYS A 200 1.45 1.30 3.44
CA LYS A 200 0.04 1.55 3.10
C LYS A 200 -0.85 0.42 3.60
N ASN A 201 -0.42 -0.83 3.42
CA ASN A 201 -1.10 -2.00 3.99
C ASN A 201 -1.18 -1.89 5.53
N PHE A 202 -0.08 -1.52 6.18
CA PHE A 202 0.00 -1.30 7.62
C PHE A 202 -0.99 -0.24 8.08
N ARG A 203 -0.98 0.94 7.44
CA ARG A 203 -1.88 2.05 7.71
C ARG A 203 -3.34 1.62 7.61
N LYS A 204 -3.69 0.91 6.54
CA LYS A 204 -5.05 0.40 6.32
C LYS A 204 -5.47 -0.54 7.44
N LYS A 205 -4.59 -1.48 7.82
CA LYS A 205 -4.82 -2.40 8.94
C LYS A 205 -5.11 -1.60 10.21
N TYR A 206 -4.20 -0.72 10.63
CA TYR A 206 -4.35 0.12 11.82
C TYR A 206 -5.67 0.91 11.81
N ASN A 207 -5.94 1.68 10.74
CA ASN A 207 -7.13 2.53 10.66
C ASN A 207 -8.41 1.70 10.72
N PHE A 208 -8.45 0.55 10.05
CA PHE A 208 -9.60 -0.35 10.10
C PHE A 208 -9.87 -0.82 11.54
N PHE A 209 -8.84 -1.26 12.26
CA PHE A 209 -9.00 -1.75 13.64
C PHE A 209 -9.44 -0.63 14.60
N VAL A 210 -8.81 0.54 14.51
CA VAL A 210 -9.17 1.68 15.37
C VAL A 210 -10.61 2.14 15.15
N GLN A 211 -11.09 2.14 13.90
CA GLN A 211 -12.45 2.57 13.57
C GLN A 211 -13.52 1.53 13.89
N ASN A 212 -13.24 0.25 13.62
CA ASN A 212 -14.29 -0.79 13.58
C ASN A 212 -14.20 -1.81 14.72
N VAL A 213 -13.04 -1.94 15.37
CA VAL A 213 -12.80 -3.00 16.37
C VAL A 213 -12.59 -2.40 17.76
N ILE A 214 -11.82 -1.32 17.88
CA ILE A 214 -11.48 -0.73 19.19
C ILE A 214 -12.65 0.08 19.77
N LYS A 215 -13.16 -0.36 20.93
CA LYS A 215 -14.33 0.20 21.61
C LYS A 215 -14.00 1.18 22.73
N CYS A 216 -12.85 1.04 23.39
CA CYS A 216 -12.45 1.85 24.55
C CYS A 216 -12.49 3.38 24.29
N LYS A 217 -12.58 4.16 25.37
CA LYS A 217 -12.57 5.62 25.36
C LYS A 217 -11.14 6.14 25.18
N GLY A 218 -10.99 7.30 24.54
CA GLY A 218 -9.69 7.97 24.41
C GLY A 218 -9.39 8.35 22.97
N LYS A 219 -8.13 8.69 22.71
CA LYS A 219 -7.65 9.14 21.41
C LYS A 219 -7.67 7.98 20.41
N LYS A 220 -8.38 8.17 19.30
CA LYS A 220 -8.51 7.20 18.19
C LYS A 220 -8.04 7.86 16.89
N ASP A 221 -6.85 8.42 16.93
CA ASP A 221 -6.29 9.08 15.76
C ASP A 221 -6.04 8.07 14.66
N LEU A 222 -6.27 8.49 13.41
CA LEU A 222 -5.91 7.71 12.24
C LEU A 222 -4.48 8.01 11.85
N LEU A 223 -3.78 7.01 11.32
CA LEU A 223 -2.46 7.21 10.76
C LEU A 223 -2.55 8.09 9.49
N PRO A 224 -1.63 9.06 9.32
CA PRO A 224 -1.57 9.88 8.13
C PRO A 224 -1.26 9.03 6.88
N PRO A 225 -1.53 9.52 5.66
CA PRO A 225 -1.18 8.82 4.43
C PRO A 225 0.34 8.65 4.28
N VAL A 226 0.73 7.66 3.48
CA VAL A 226 2.15 7.37 3.18
C VAL A 226 2.65 8.29 2.06
N GLU A 227 1.78 8.57 1.08
CA GLU A 227 2.08 9.46 -0.03
C GLU A 227 2.43 10.87 0.48
N SER A 228 3.54 11.42 -0.01
CA SER A 228 3.74 12.86 0.06
C SER A 228 2.79 13.48 -0.95
N ILE A 229 1.78 14.19 -0.46
CA ILE A 229 1.09 15.16 -1.31
C ILE A 229 2.07 16.32 -1.42
N ASP A 230 2.99 16.25 -2.37
CA ASP A 230 3.93 17.35 -2.60
C ASP A 230 3.13 18.59 -3.00
N ALA A 231 3.45 19.72 -2.38
CA ALA A 231 2.90 21.02 -2.77
C ALA A 231 3.14 21.28 -4.28
N VAL A 232 4.18 20.68 -4.84
CA VAL A 232 4.50 20.66 -6.26
C VAL A 232 3.45 19.89 -7.06
N ASP A 233 3.04 18.68 -6.68
CA ASP A 233 2.00 17.94 -7.41
C ASP A 233 0.62 18.60 -7.27
N MET A 234 0.30 19.13 -6.09
CA MET A 234 -0.92 19.91 -5.86
C MET A 234 -0.97 21.22 -6.64
N THR A 235 0.17 21.76 -7.07
CA THR A 235 0.22 22.97 -7.90
C THR A 235 0.33 22.63 -9.38
N ILE A 236 1.17 21.66 -9.77
CA ILE A 236 1.39 21.26 -11.16
C ILE A 236 0.09 20.77 -11.81
N ILE A 237 -0.72 19.96 -11.13
CA ILE A 237 -1.97 19.43 -11.71
C ILE A 237 -2.95 20.56 -12.08
N PRO A 238 -3.35 21.47 -11.16
CA PRO A 238 -4.21 22.58 -11.53
C PRO A 238 -3.53 23.57 -12.49
N PHE A 239 -2.25 23.89 -12.33
CA PHE A 239 -1.56 24.82 -13.25
C PHE A 239 -1.44 24.26 -14.67
N SER A 240 -1.14 22.97 -14.83
CA SER A 240 -1.07 22.32 -16.14
C SER A 240 -2.45 22.24 -16.80
N LEU A 241 -3.50 21.88 -16.06
CA LEU A 241 -4.88 21.89 -16.57
C LEU A 241 -5.33 23.30 -16.97
N ILE A 242 -5.07 24.32 -16.15
CA ILE A 242 -5.41 25.72 -16.46
C ILE A 242 -4.60 26.21 -17.66
N SER A 243 -3.31 25.91 -17.74
CA SER A 243 -2.45 26.34 -18.85
C SER A 243 -2.83 25.67 -20.17
N VAL A 244 -3.07 24.36 -20.16
CA VAL A 244 -3.46 23.59 -21.35
C VAL A 244 -4.84 24.05 -21.84
N THR A 245 -5.81 24.21 -20.94
CA THR A 245 -7.13 24.72 -21.30
C THR A 245 -7.07 26.16 -21.82
N SER A 246 -6.28 27.04 -21.20
CA SER A 246 -6.15 28.44 -21.63
C SER A 246 -5.48 28.59 -23.00
N LEU A 247 -4.59 27.68 -23.39
CA LEU A 247 -3.95 27.71 -24.71
C LEU A 247 -4.82 27.05 -25.79
N ILE A 248 -5.45 25.92 -25.47
CA ILE A 248 -6.18 25.12 -26.46
C ILE A 248 -7.59 25.69 -26.71
N LEU A 249 -8.30 26.14 -25.67
CA LEU A 249 -9.70 26.59 -25.81
C LEU A 249 -9.86 27.79 -26.76
N PRO A 250 -9.01 28.84 -26.75
CA PRO A 250 -9.13 29.95 -27.69
C PRO A 250 -8.83 29.54 -29.13
N ILE A 251 -7.87 28.63 -29.32
CA ILE A 251 -7.52 28.09 -30.63
C ILE A 251 -8.70 27.27 -31.17
N LEU A 252 -9.28 26.38 -30.37
CA LEU A 252 -10.47 25.63 -30.76
C LEU A 252 -11.68 26.55 -31.01
N TYR A 253 -11.88 27.56 -30.17
CA TYR A 253 -12.95 28.55 -30.33
C TYR A 253 -12.81 29.33 -31.65
N LYS A 254 -11.60 29.70 -32.07
CA LYS A 254 -11.38 30.49 -33.29
C LYS A 254 -11.31 29.63 -34.56
N PHE A 255 -10.69 28.46 -34.51
CA PHE A 255 -10.29 27.69 -35.70
C PHE A 255 -11.06 26.39 -35.92
N THR A 256 -12.05 26.06 -35.08
CA THR A 256 -12.89 24.87 -35.27
C THR A 256 -14.38 25.19 -35.21
N ALA A 257 -15.23 24.22 -35.56
CA ALA A 257 -16.69 24.32 -35.47
C ALA A 257 -17.20 24.56 -34.02
N PHE A 258 -16.32 24.44 -33.02
CA PHE A 258 -16.63 24.66 -31.60
C PHE A 258 -17.03 26.11 -31.28
N GLY A 259 -16.39 27.11 -31.89
CA GLY A 259 -16.73 28.52 -31.65
C GLY A 259 -18.12 28.94 -32.12
N PRO A 260 -18.52 28.64 -33.37
CA PRO A 260 -19.88 28.84 -33.84
C PRO A 260 -20.92 28.06 -33.02
N TRP A 261 -20.59 26.83 -32.59
CA TRP A 261 -21.46 26.02 -31.75
C TRP A 261 -21.68 26.63 -30.35
N ILE A 262 -20.64 27.12 -29.69
CA ILE A 262 -20.74 27.85 -28.41
C ILE A 262 -21.55 29.14 -28.57
N ARG A 263 -21.28 29.94 -29.61
CA ARG A 263 -22.03 31.18 -29.85
C ARG A 263 -23.52 30.92 -30.05
N ARG A 264 -23.88 29.84 -30.76
CA ARG A 264 -25.26 29.39 -30.91
C ARG A 264 -25.88 28.96 -29.58
N LEU A 265 -25.14 28.28 -28.71
CA LEU A 265 -25.64 27.88 -27.39
C LEU A 265 -25.86 29.07 -26.45
N ILE A 266 -24.94 30.04 -26.45
CA ILE A 266 -25.03 31.26 -25.63
C ILE A 266 -26.16 32.16 -26.14
N GLY A 267 -26.20 32.46 -27.44
CA GLY A 267 -27.25 33.28 -28.03
C GLY A 267 -28.66 32.66 -27.89
N LYS A 268 -28.76 31.32 -27.88
CA LYS A 268 -30.03 30.64 -27.60
C LYS A 268 -30.51 30.84 -26.16
N LYS A 269 -29.61 31.05 -25.18
CA LYS A 269 -29.98 31.39 -23.80
C LYS A 269 -30.31 32.88 -23.62
N GLU A 270 -29.63 33.76 -24.35
CA GLU A 270 -29.89 35.21 -24.33
C GLU A 270 -31.29 35.53 -24.86
N ASN A 271 -31.68 34.94 -25.99
CA ASN A 271 -33.04 35.06 -26.54
C ASN A 271 -34.13 34.47 -25.61
N ILE A 272 -33.79 33.47 -24.78
CA ILE A 272 -34.73 32.91 -23.78
C ILE A 272 -34.90 33.89 -22.61
N LEU A 273 -33.84 34.59 -22.19
CA LEU A 273 -33.89 35.59 -21.12
C LEU A 273 -34.65 36.85 -21.56
N GLU A 274 -34.47 37.29 -22.81
CA GLU A 274 -35.26 38.37 -23.40
C GLU A 274 -36.76 38.03 -23.43
N TYR A 275 -37.12 36.80 -23.82
CA TYR A 275 -38.53 36.36 -23.83
C TYR A 275 -39.16 36.30 -22.43
N ILE A 276 -38.36 35.99 -21.39
CA ILE A 276 -38.82 35.98 -19.99
C ILE A 276 -38.97 37.42 -19.44
N ASN A 277 -38.13 38.36 -19.88
CA ASN A 277 -38.23 39.77 -19.48
C ASN A 277 -39.30 40.54 -20.28
N GLU A 278 -39.56 40.19 -21.54
CA GLU A 278 -40.66 40.78 -22.32
C GLU A 278 -42.03 40.47 -21.70
N GLU A 279 -42.21 39.28 -21.09
CA GLU A 279 -43.46 38.89 -20.45
C GLU A 279 -43.74 39.64 -19.13
N THR A 280 -42.79 40.43 -18.61
CA THR A 280 -42.93 41.20 -17.36
C THR A 280 -43.09 42.71 -17.53
N HIS A 281 -43.06 43.25 -18.76
CA HIS A 281 -43.16 44.70 -18.99
C HIS A 281 -44.35 45.14 -19.86
N HIS A 282 -45.54 44.63 -19.55
CA HIS A 282 -46.77 45.39 -19.83
C HIS A 282 -47.03 46.37 -18.68
N THR A 283 -46.37 47.52 -18.69
CA THR A 283 -46.93 48.80 -18.19
C THR A 283 -45.91 49.92 -18.30
N LEU A 284 -46.26 50.91 -19.14
CA LEU A 284 -46.01 52.35 -19.05
C LEU A 284 -45.44 52.92 -20.34
N ASN A 285 -46.36 53.48 -21.14
CA ASN A 285 -46.06 54.48 -22.15
C ASN A 285 -45.21 55.60 -21.54
N THR A 286 -44.13 55.97 -22.20
CA THR A 286 -43.66 57.35 -22.20
C THR A 286 -43.05 57.64 -23.56
N TYR A 287 -43.72 58.51 -24.31
CA TYR A 287 -43.18 59.14 -25.51
C TYR A 287 -42.01 60.02 -25.08
N GLU A 288 -40.85 59.85 -25.69
CA GLU A 288 -39.90 60.94 -25.86
C GLU A 288 -39.19 60.80 -27.20
N ILE A 289 -39.43 61.81 -28.05
CA ILE A 289 -38.90 61.97 -29.40
C ILE A 289 -37.42 62.32 -29.28
N GLY A 290 -36.54 61.41 -29.68
CA GLY A 290 -35.11 61.63 -29.90
C GLY A 290 -34.80 61.45 -31.38
N ASN A 291 -34.52 62.56 -32.05
CA ASN A 291 -34.31 62.67 -33.50
C ASN A 291 -32.91 62.19 -33.90
N ASP A 292 -32.79 60.97 -34.44
CA ASP A 292 -31.56 60.52 -35.11
C ASP A 292 -31.82 60.23 -36.60
N ASN A 293 -31.28 61.13 -37.42
CA ASN A 293 -31.19 61.03 -38.86
C ASN A 293 -30.26 59.87 -39.25
N SER A 294 -30.81 58.75 -39.71
CA SER A 294 -30.05 57.76 -40.48
C SER A 294 -30.68 57.57 -41.86
N ASN A 295 -30.00 58.06 -42.88
CA ASN A 295 -30.31 57.87 -44.30
C ASN A 295 -30.46 56.37 -44.63
N MET A 296 -31.69 55.93 -44.90
CA MET A 296 -31.98 54.57 -45.35
C MET A 296 -31.87 54.50 -46.88
N PRO A 297 -31.11 53.55 -47.47
CA PRO A 297 -31.16 53.31 -48.91
C PRO A 297 -32.50 52.66 -49.27
N ASN A 298 -33.22 53.24 -50.22
CA ASN A 298 -34.46 52.68 -50.75
C ASN A 298 -34.18 51.36 -51.48
N TYR A 299 -34.62 50.24 -50.92
CA TYR A 299 -34.75 48.98 -51.65
C TYR A 299 -36.21 48.80 -52.08
N ASN A 300 -36.49 48.88 -53.38
CA ASN A 300 -37.79 48.52 -53.95
C ASN A 300 -37.88 46.99 -54.06
N ILE A 301 -38.77 46.38 -53.29
CA ILE A 301 -39.14 44.98 -53.43
C ILE A 301 -40.41 44.93 -54.29
N SER A 302 -40.26 44.53 -55.55
CA SER A 302 -41.39 44.21 -56.43
C SER A 302 -41.90 42.80 -56.12
N TYR A 303 -43.14 42.69 -55.67
CA TYR A 303 -43.86 41.42 -55.60
C TYR A 303 -44.32 41.01 -57.00
N ASN A 304 -43.85 39.85 -57.48
CA ASN A 304 -44.52 39.15 -58.57
C ASN A 304 -45.33 38.00 -57.96
N SER A 305 -46.64 38.15 -58.02
CA SER A 305 -47.62 37.09 -57.75
C SER A 305 -47.85 36.27 -59.02
N SER A 306 -47.75 34.96 -58.90
CA SER A 306 -48.43 33.97 -59.73
C SER A 306 -48.79 32.77 -58.86
#